data_AF-A0A9N9Y487-F1
#
_entry.id   AF-A0A9N9Y487-F1
#
_cell.length_a   1.000
_cell.length_b   1.000
_cell.length_c   1.000
_cell.angle_alpha   90.00
_cell.angle_beta   90.00
_cell.angle_gamma   90.00
#
_symmetry.space_group_name_H-M   'P 1'
#
loop_
_entity.id
_entity.type
_entity.pdbx_description
1 polymer ?
#
loop_
_entity_poly.entity_id
_entity_poly.type
_entity_poly.pdbx_seq_one_letter_code
_entity_poly.pdbx_strand_id
1 'polypeptide(L)'
;VIQKRVKIHGGPKAVSRQLNDFLSSLKTPTRIMPYSTVRSVSLVIDYKEKDESWSTVFSDPLPLATCLPLQIFDAIRAMCNLRSLTLIIDKLNERQESLFYGLLQNIKIQAEYLQISASDRITRRVLENSPQLQALHLPETIDITKFEPVVGRLRRLCAVVGPVKSSGRIQFPTINEVNLIRIASRYQNLEELVLHTVYENYGDEDSAVMFAFEKNFAKAINVFRSMPGLKRLAINIDEDTARTFGNTSVQEDRFYIDRLLRLATCLPRLVQIGITNDMDRYWTVTKTSYGELTIGRGAFSFQDVGFPESVNERFY
;
A
#
# COMPACT_ATOMS: atom_id res chain seq x y z
N VAL A 1 -10.39 -24.91 4.96
CA VAL A 1 -11.00 -23.63 5.42
C VAL A 1 -11.45 -22.90 4.18
N ILE A 2 -12.76 -22.67 4.00
CA ILE A 2 -13.27 -21.99 2.80
C ILE A 2 -12.94 -20.49 2.94
N GLN A 3 -12.09 -19.99 2.04
CA GLN A 3 -11.82 -18.57 1.85
C GLN A 3 -12.55 -18.13 0.59
N LYS A 4 -13.21 -16.96 0.62
CA LYS A 4 -13.94 -16.44 -0.55
C LYS A 4 -13.39 -15.07 -0.92
N ARG A 5 -12.96 -14.91 -2.17
CA ARG A 5 -12.45 -13.66 -2.72
C ARG A 5 -13.49 -13.07 -3.67
N VAL A 6 -13.85 -11.81 -3.45
CA VAL A 6 -14.76 -11.04 -4.31
C VAL A 6 -13.95 -9.91 -4.93
N LYS A 7 -13.89 -9.88 -6.25
CA LYS A 7 -13.22 -8.82 -7.01
C LYS A 7 -14.27 -8.01 -7.77
N ILE A 8 -14.24 -6.70 -7.63
CA ILE A 8 -15.09 -5.75 -8.33
C ILE A 8 -14.17 -4.69 -8.93
N HIS A 9 -14.18 -4.57 -10.26
CA HIS A 9 -13.23 -3.72 -10.98
C HIS A 9 -13.88 -3.03 -12.19
N GLY A 10 -13.36 -1.86 -12.54
CA GLY A 10 -13.72 -1.14 -13.78
C GLY A 10 -14.24 0.27 -13.53
N GLY A 11 -14.89 0.84 -14.55
CA GLY A 11 -15.53 2.15 -14.46
C GLY A 11 -16.87 2.13 -13.70
N PRO A 12 -17.51 3.29 -13.48
CA PRO A 12 -18.69 3.44 -12.62
C PRO A 12 -19.84 2.47 -12.92
N LYS A 13 -20.21 2.33 -14.20
CA LYS A 13 -21.30 1.43 -14.64
C LYS A 13 -20.99 -0.04 -14.37
N ALA A 14 -19.74 -0.46 -14.64
CA ALA A 14 -19.29 -1.84 -14.44
C ALA A 14 -19.23 -2.19 -12.94
N VAL A 15 -18.68 -1.29 -12.12
CA VAL A 15 -18.60 -1.46 -10.67
C VAL A 15 -20.00 -1.48 -10.05
N SER A 16 -20.88 -0.56 -10.42
CA SER A 16 -22.26 -0.51 -9.91
C SER A 16 -23.05 -1.78 -10.24
N ARG A 17 -22.92 -2.29 -11.48
CA ARG A 17 -23.54 -3.57 -11.89
C ARG A 17 -23.00 -4.74 -11.08
N GLN A 18 -21.67 -4.88 -10.98
CA GLN A 18 -21.03 -5.97 -10.22
C GLN A 18 -21.41 -5.93 -8.72
N LEU A 19 -21.53 -4.73 -8.13
CA LEU A 19 -22.01 -4.55 -6.76
C LEU A 19 -23.48 -4.98 -6.61
N ASN A 20 -24.35 -4.59 -7.54
CA ASN A 20 -25.75 -4.99 -7.53
C ASN A 20 -25.94 -6.51 -7.69
N ASP A 21 -25.19 -7.12 -8.61
CA ASP A 21 -25.21 -8.58 -8.81
C ASP A 21 -24.72 -9.30 -7.55
N PHE A 22 -23.64 -8.80 -6.93
CA PHE A 22 -23.14 -9.29 -5.65
C PHE A 22 -24.18 -9.18 -4.54
N LEU A 23 -24.72 -7.98 -4.31
CA LEU A 23 -25.71 -7.73 -3.24
C LEU A 23 -27.00 -8.52 -3.44
N SER A 24 -27.41 -8.74 -4.69
CA SER A 24 -28.57 -9.57 -5.03
C SER A 24 -28.30 -11.05 -4.77
N SER A 25 -27.09 -11.53 -5.09
CA SER A 25 -26.66 -12.91 -4.80
C SER A 25 -26.64 -13.24 -3.31
N LEU A 26 -26.45 -12.23 -2.45
CA LEU A 26 -26.53 -12.38 -1.00
C LEU A 26 -27.96 -12.55 -0.48
N LYS A 27 -28.96 -12.03 -1.21
CA LYS A 27 -30.38 -12.11 -0.85
C LYS A 27 -31.05 -13.38 -1.39
N THR A 28 -30.45 -14.05 -2.37
CA THR A 28 -31.04 -15.25 -2.97
C THR A 28 -30.72 -16.50 -2.14
N PRO A 29 -31.71 -17.21 -1.55
CA PRO A 29 -31.45 -18.33 -0.64
C PRO A 29 -30.93 -19.60 -1.32
N THR A 30 -30.87 -19.65 -2.65
CA THR A 30 -30.78 -20.89 -3.43
C THR A 30 -29.55 -20.94 -4.33
N ARG A 31 -28.37 -21.07 -3.71
CA ARG A 31 -27.25 -21.99 -4.08
C ARG A 31 -25.92 -21.46 -3.51
N ILE A 32 -25.25 -22.36 -2.78
CA ILE A 32 -23.84 -22.32 -2.36
C ILE A 32 -23.54 -21.37 -1.18
N MET A 33 -23.54 -21.98 0.02
CA MET A 33 -22.99 -21.51 1.31
C MET A 33 -23.11 -20.00 1.62
N PRO A 34 -23.98 -19.58 2.57
CA PRO A 34 -24.06 -18.19 2.97
C PRO A 34 -22.70 -17.72 3.48
N TYR A 35 -22.28 -16.49 3.13
CA TYR A 35 -20.99 -15.92 3.54
C TYR A 35 -20.78 -15.89 5.07
N SER A 36 -21.86 -16.08 5.85
CA SER A 36 -21.82 -16.35 7.30
C SER A 36 -21.07 -17.63 7.67
N THR A 37 -20.99 -18.62 6.78
CA THR A 37 -20.21 -19.88 6.96
C THR A 37 -18.76 -19.76 6.49
N VAL A 38 -18.41 -18.68 5.78
CA VAL A 38 -17.06 -18.42 5.29
C VAL A 38 -16.25 -17.75 6.39
N ARG A 39 -15.15 -18.39 6.83
CA ARG A 39 -14.32 -17.91 7.96
C ARG A 39 -13.46 -16.68 7.63
N SER A 40 -13.24 -16.39 6.34
CA SER A 40 -12.47 -15.25 5.87
C SER A 40 -12.90 -14.81 4.47
N VAL A 41 -13.21 -13.52 4.33
CA VAL A 41 -13.57 -12.89 3.05
C VAL A 41 -12.54 -11.81 2.69
N SER A 42 -12.18 -11.75 1.41
CA SER A 42 -11.38 -10.67 0.83
C SER A 42 -12.20 -9.91 -0.21
N LEU A 43 -12.29 -8.59 -0.08
CA LEU A 43 -13.00 -7.71 -1.01
C LEU A 43 -12.01 -6.75 -1.67
N VAL A 44 -11.99 -6.74 -2.99
CA VAL A 44 -11.25 -5.76 -3.80
C VAL A 44 -12.25 -4.93 -4.58
N ILE A 45 -12.26 -3.62 -4.35
CA ILE A 45 -13.02 -2.64 -5.12
C ILE A 45 -12.00 -1.68 -5.74
N ASP A 46 -11.85 -1.74 -7.05
CA ASP A 46 -10.96 -0.87 -7.84
C ASP A 46 -11.81 0.01 -8.77
N TYR A 47 -12.12 1.22 -8.28
CA TYR A 47 -12.81 2.26 -9.04
C TYR A 47 -11.77 3.17 -9.70
N LYS A 48 -11.60 2.99 -11.01
CA LYS A 48 -10.72 3.80 -11.86
C LYS A 48 -11.56 4.49 -12.93
N GLU A 49 -11.69 5.80 -12.81
CA GLU A 49 -12.20 6.62 -13.90
C GLU A 49 -11.09 6.71 -14.96
N LYS A 50 -11.13 5.82 -15.96
CA LYS A 50 -10.38 6.01 -17.20
C LYS A 50 -10.93 7.26 -17.89
N ASP A 51 -10.05 8.01 -18.55
CA ASP A 51 -10.36 9.16 -19.42
C ASP A 51 -11.34 8.79 -20.55
N GLU A 52 -12.59 8.49 -20.21
CA GLU A 52 -13.69 8.53 -21.16
C GLU A 52 -14.18 9.97 -21.18
N SER A 53 -13.98 10.62 -22.33
CA SER A 53 -14.39 11.98 -22.64
C SER A 53 -15.73 12.32 -21.99
N TRP A 54 -15.70 13.31 -21.08
CA TRP A 54 -16.81 13.80 -20.27
C TRP A 54 -18.05 14.27 -21.07
N SER A 55 -18.02 14.24 -22.39
CA SER A 55 -19.13 14.67 -23.25
C SER A 55 -20.32 13.71 -23.29
N THR A 56 -20.24 12.50 -22.75
CA THR A 56 -21.35 11.51 -22.79
C THR A 56 -21.92 11.12 -21.42
N VAL A 57 -21.33 11.57 -20.30
CA VAL A 57 -21.81 11.25 -18.94
C VAL A 57 -22.93 12.20 -18.48
N PHE A 58 -23.11 13.35 -19.14
CA PHE A 58 -24.18 14.31 -18.80
C PHE A 58 -25.54 14.03 -19.44
N SER A 59 -25.69 12.94 -20.21
CA SER A 59 -26.97 12.55 -20.82
C SER A 59 -27.68 11.38 -20.13
N ASP A 60 -27.02 10.71 -19.17
CA ASP A 60 -27.69 9.72 -18.33
C ASP A 60 -28.29 10.39 -17.09
N PRO A 61 -29.50 10.00 -16.65
CA PRO A 61 -30.12 10.58 -15.47
C PRO A 61 -29.23 10.40 -14.24
N LEU A 62 -29.48 11.23 -13.23
CA LEU A 62 -28.65 11.42 -12.03
C LEU A 62 -28.53 10.27 -10.97
N PRO A 63 -28.99 8.99 -11.08
CA PRO A 63 -28.87 8.07 -9.94
C PRO A 63 -27.56 7.27 -9.85
N LEU A 64 -26.84 6.98 -10.93
CA LEU A 64 -25.66 6.08 -10.84
C LEU A 64 -24.49 6.69 -10.05
N ALA A 65 -24.24 7.99 -10.25
CA ALA A 65 -23.16 8.70 -9.57
C ALA A 65 -23.40 8.85 -8.06
N THR A 66 -24.65 8.88 -7.60
CA THR A 66 -25.00 9.01 -6.17
C THR A 66 -25.18 7.65 -5.48
N CYS A 67 -25.56 6.59 -6.21
CA CYS A 67 -25.73 5.25 -5.64
C CYS A 67 -24.41 4.51 -5.37
N LEU A 68 -23.32 4.83 -6.08
CA LEU A 68 -22.07 4.08 -5.95
C LEU A 68 -21.48 4.06 -4.53
N PRO A 69 -21.36 5.21 -3.82
CA PRO A 69 -20.97 5.23 -2.40
C PRO A 69 -21.82 4.31 -1.50
N LEU A 70 -23.14 4.30 -1.70
CA LEU A 70 -24.09 3.47 -0.95
C LEU A 70 -23.89 1.98 -1.26
N GLN A 71 -23.70 1.62 -2.53
CA GLN A 71 -23.50 0.23 -2.94
C GLN A 71 -22.18 -0.36 -2.41
N ILE A 72 -21.09 0.42 -2.44
CA ILE A 72 -19.80 0.04 -1.85
C ILE A 72 -19.98 -0.18 -0.35
N PHE A 73 -20.67 0.74 0.32
CA PHE A 73 -20.96 0.66 1.75
C PHE A 73 -21.79 -0.59 2.11
N ASP A 74 -22.87 -0.84 1.39
CA ASP A 74 -23.71 -2.03 1.59
C ASP A 74 -22.93 -3.32 1.36
N ALA A 75 -22.02 -3.35 0.38
CA ALA A 75 -21.16 -4.49 0.12
C ALA A 75 -20.19 -4.77 1.27
N ILE A 76 -19.54 -3.73 1.83
CA ILE A 76 -18.67 -3.85 3.00
C ILE A 76 -19.48 -4.35 4.21
N ARG A 77 -20.65 -3.77 4.46
CA ARG A 77 -21.53 -4.13 5.58
C ARG A 77 -22.02 -5.58 5.50
N ALA A 78 -22.27 -6.08 4.30
CA ALA A 78 -22.78 -7.43 4.11
C ALA A 78 -21.73 -8.54 4.35
N MET A 79 -20.44 -8.19 4.47
CA MET A 79 -19.35 -9.14 4.71
C MET A 79 -19.03 -9.28 6.20
N CYS A 80 -19.79 -10.12 6.92
CA CYS A 80 -19.67 -10.28 8.38
C CYS A 80 -18.32 -10.86 8.88
N ASN A 81 -17.49 -11.44 7.99
CA ASN A 81 -16.16 -12.01 8.30
C ASN A 81 -15.07 -11.42 7.39
N LEU A 82 -15.17 -10.13 7.07
CA LEU A 82 -14.20 -9.42 6.22
C LEU A 82 -12.83 -9.34 6.93
N ARG A 83 -11.82 -10.04 6.41
CA ARG A 83 -10.45 -9.99 6.95
C ARG A 83 -9.51 -9.12 6.13
N SER A 84 -9.78 -8.99 4.83
CA SER A 84 -8.96 -8.23 3.90
C SER A 84 -9.83 -7.32 3.07
N LEU A 85 -9.55 -6.02 3.11
CA LEU A 85 -10.24 -5.01 2.31
C LEU A 85 -9.23 -4.24 1.47
N THR A 86 -9.41 -4.25 0.16
CA THR A 86 -8.71 -3.35 -0.76
C THR A 86 -9.74 -2.38 -1.33
N LEU A 87 -9.55 -1.10 -1.05
CA LEU A 87 -10.43 -0.02 -1.43
C LEU A 87 -9.64 1.01 -2.23
N ILE A 88 -9.74 0.98 -3.56
CA ILE A 88 -9.18 2.00 -4.44
C ILE A 88 -10.35 2.80 -4.99
N ILE A 89 -10.48 4.03 -4.51
CA ILE A 89 -11.52 4.98 -4.89
C ILE A 89 -10.82 6.26 -5.35
N ASP A 90 -10.51 6.30 -6.65
CA ASP A 90 -9.89 7.45 -7.27
C ASP A 90 -10.98 8.43 -7.72
N LYS A 91 -10.74 9.75 -7.58
CA LYS A 91 -11.57 10.82 -8.18
C LYS A 91 -13.07 10.80 -7.82
N LEU A 92 -13.43 10.70 -6.53
CA LEU A 92 -14.78 11.10 -6.12
C LEU A 92 -14.96 12.61 -6.24
N ASN A 93 -16.13 13.06 -6.70
CA ASN A 93 -16.50 14.46 -6.53
C ASN A 93 -16.87 14.76 -5.07
N GLU A 94 -16.87 16.04 -4.68
CA GLU A 94 -17.09 16.47 -3.29
C GLU A 94 -18.40 15.93 -2.67
N ARG A 95 -19.45 15.81 -3.49
CA ARG A 95 -20.76 15.30 -3.06
C ARG A 95 -20.70 13.79 -2.76
N GLN A 96 -20.08 13.02 -3.64
CA GLN A 96 -19.85 11.58 -3.46
C GLN A 96 -18.95 11.31 -2.26
N GLU A 97 -17.88 12.07 -2.12
CA GLU A 97 -16.95 11.98 -0.99
C GLU A 97 -17.67 12.27 0.34
N SER A 98 -18.50 13.32 0.37
CA SER A 98 -19.28 13.67 1.56
C SER A 98 -20.30 12.60 1.92
N LEU A 99 -20.97 12.02 0.93
CA LEU A 99 -21.90 10.90 1.14
C LEU A 99 -21.15 9.67 1.69
N PHE A 100 -20.04 9.28 1.05
CA PHE A 100 -19.22 8.14 1.46
C PHE A 100 -18.71 8.31 2.89
N TYR A 101 -18.18 9.50 3.20
CA TYR A 101 -17.72 9.86 4.54
C TYR A 101 -18.83 9.77 5.59
N GLY A 102 -20.03 10.27 5.27
CA GLY A 102 -21.18 10.20 6.18
C GLY A 102 -21.63 8.76 6.46
N LEU A 103 -21.60 7.90 5.44
CA LEU A 103 -21.95 6.49 5.58
C LEU A 103 -20.96 5.76 6.51
N LEU A 104 -19.66 6.00 6.35
CA LEU A 104 -18.62 5.36 7.16
C LEU A 104 -18.72 5.62 8.67
N GLN A 105 -19.42 6.68 9.13
CA GLN A 105 -19.51 7.02 10.56
C GLN A 105 -20.11 5.91 11.43
N ASN A 106 -20.95 5.04 10.86
CA ASN A 106 -21.74 4.06 11.60
C ASN A 106 -21.28 2.61 11.38
N ILE A 107 -20.09 2.38 10.82
CA ILE A 107 -19.58 1.04 10.54
C ILE A 107 -18.31 0.74 11.33
N LYS A 108 -18.24 -0.48 11.84
CA LYS A 108 -16.99 -1.10 12.28
C LYS A 108 -16.47 -2.01 11.19
N ILE A 109 -15.36 -1.64 10.58
CA ILE A 109 -14.63 -2.46 9.61
C ILE A 109 -13.78 -3.46 10.40
N GLN A 110 -14.11 -4.75 10.29
CA GLN A 110 -13.42 -5.82 11.02
C GLN A 110 -12.20 -6.37 10.27
N ALA A 111 -11.70 -5.65 9.27
CA ALA A 111 -10.58 -6.10 8.47
C ALA A 111 -9.27 -6.10 9.27
N GLU A 112 -8.50 -7.18 9.13
CA GLU A 112 -7.13 -7.33 9.66
C GLU A 112 -6.11 -6.73 8.67
N TYR A 113 -6.45 -6.73 7.37
CA TYR A 113 -5.68 -6.15 6.29
C TYR A 113 -6.50 -5.07 5.57
N LEU A 114 -5.91 -3.89 5.39
CA LEU A 114 -6.49 -2.79 4.62
C LEU A 114 -5.47 -2.27 3.61
N GLN A 115 -5.86 -2.22 2.34
CA GLN A 115 -5.23 -1.38 1.33
C GLN A 115 -6.21 -0.27 0.96
N ILE A 116 -5.76 0.98 0.97
CA ILE A 116 -6.63 2.11 0.66
C ILE A 116 -5.93 3.18 -0.20
N SER A 117 -6.51 3.45 -1.38
CA SER A 117 -6.26 4.62 -2.23
C SER A 117 -7.54 5.43 -2.22
N ALA A 118 -7.56 6.56 -1.51
CA ALA A 118 -8.71 7.46 -1.45
C ALA A 118 -8.26 8.82 -0.92
N SER A 119 -9.15 9.82 -0.95
CA SER A 119 -8.89 11.12 -0.33
C SER A 119 -8.46 10.99 1.13
N ASP A 120 -7.66 11.95 1.63
CA ASP A 120 -7.23 12.00 3.04
C ASP A 120 -8.42 11.87 4.01
N ARG A 121 -9.55 12.49 3.68
CA ARG A 121 -10.75 12.49 4.52
C ARG A 121 -11.39 11.10 4.61
N ILE A 122 -11.49 10.38 3.50
CA ILE A 122 -12.01 9.01 3.48
C ILE A 122 -11.02 8.07 4.16
N THR A 123 -9.74 8.16 3.79
CA THR A 123 -8.66 7.34 4.36
C THR A 123 -8.64 7.44 5.88
N ARG A 124 -8.65 8.67 6.43
CA ARG A 124 -8.76 8.89 7.88
C ARG A 124 -9.94 8.15 8.49
N ARG A 125 -11.13 8.32 7.90
CA ARG A 125 -12.36 7.76 8.44
C ARG A 125 -12.38 6.23 8.38
N VAL A 126 -11.86 5.62 7.32
CA VAL A 126 -11.74 4.16 7.22
C VAL A 126 -10.78 3.62 8.28
N LEU A 127 -9.65 4.29 8.51
CA LEU A 127 -8.68 3.91 9.53
C LEU A 127 -9.27 3.99 10.95
N GLU A 128 -10.00 5.06 11.27
CA GLU A 128 -10.73 5.22 12.55
C GLU A 128 -11.73 4.09 12.81
N ASN A 129 -12.35 3.59 11.74
CA ASN A 129 -13.36 2.53 11.82
C ASN A 129 -12.79 1.12 11.70
N SER A 130 -11.46 0.95 11.69
CA SER A 130 -10.78 -0.35 11.51
C SER A 130 -9.98 -0.78 12.76
N PRO A 131 -10.63 -1.05 13.92
CA PRO A 131 -9.93 -1.30 15.19
C PRO A 131 -9.18 -2.64 15.25
N GLN A 132 -9.42 -3.55 14.30
CA GLN A 132 -8.76 -4.85 14.22
C GLN A 132 -7.57 -4.86 13.26
N LEU A 133 -7.23 -3.72 12.67
CA LEU A 133 -6.24 -3.63 11.62
C LEU A 133 -4.84 -4.02 12.13
N GLN A 134 -4.22 -4.96 11.42
CA GLN A 134 -2.86 -5.44 11.68
C GLN A 134 -1.90 -5.10 10.54
N ALA A 135 -2.44 -4.91 9.33
CA ALA A 135 -1.67 -4.60 8.14
C ALA A 135 -2.33 -3.49 7.33
N LEU A 136 -1.56 -2.44 7.03
CA LEU A 136 -2.01 -1.28 6.28
C LEU A 136 -1.13 -1.10 5.04
N HIS A 137 -1.76 -0.87 3.90
CA HIS A 137 -1.10 -0.50 2.65
C HIS A 137 -1.68 0.81 2.11
N LEU A 138 -0.83 1.83 2.02
CA LEU A 138 -1.11 3.12 1.42
C LEU A 138 -0.30 3.23 0.12
N PRO A 139 -0.88 2.88 -1.05
CA PRO A 139 -0.17 2.85 -2.33
C PRO A 139 0.08 4.23 -2.92
N GLU A 140 -0.52 5.28 -2.38
CA GLU A 140 -0.27 6.68 -2.76
C GLU A 140 0.56 7.40 -1.71
N THR A 141 1.19 8.52 -2.10
CA THR A 141 1.84 9.44 -1.16
C THR A 141 0.79 10.10 -0.28
N ILE A 142 0.50 9.45 0.84
CA ILE A 142 -0.41 10.00 1.84
C ILE A 142 0.43 10.48 3.01
N ASP A 143 0.19 11.71 3.44
CA ASP A 143 0.82 12.24 4.66
C ASP A 143 0.25 11.51 5.87
N ILE A 144 0.96 10.46 6.30
CA ILE A 144 0.57 9.63 7.43
C ILE A 144 0.41 10.43 8.73
N THR A 145 0.97 11.66 8.79
CA THR A 145 0.80 12.52 9.96
C THR A 145 -0.59 13.07 10.15
N LYS A 146 -1.38 13.15 9.07
CA LYS A 146 -2.76 13.64 9.09
C LYS A 146 -3.74 12.67 9.72
N PHE A 147 -3.32 11.45 10.05
CA PHE A 147 -4.19 10.43 10.65
C PHE A 147 -3.81 10.21 12.09
N GLU A 148 -4.80 9.99 12.95
CA GLU A 148 -4.52 9.43 14.26
C GLU A 148 -3.90 8.03 14.09
N PRO A 149 -2.97 7.61 14.95
CA PRO A 149 -2.39 6.28 14.86
C PRO A 149 -3.52 5.24 14.94
N VAL A 150 -3.51 4.26 14.03
CA VAL A 150 -4.36 3.08 14.19
C VAL A 150 -3.84 2.30 15.40
N VAL A 151 -4.49 2.51 16.55
CA VAL A 151 -3.90 2.28 17.86
C VAL A 151 -3.49 0.81 18.07
N GLY A 152 -2.21 0.62 18.41
CA GLY A 152 -1.66 -0.50 19.18
C GLY A 152 -1.49 -1.86 18.48
N ARG A 153 -2.16 -2.12 17.36
CA ARG A 153 -2.19 -3.46 16.72
C ARG A 153 -1.55 -3.54 15.35
N LEU A 154 -1.20 -2.40 14.74
CA LEU A 154 -0.56 -2.40 13.43
C LEU A 154 0.83 -3.04 13.53
N ARG A 155 0.98 -4.20 12.90
CA ARG A 155 2.25 -4.94 12.81
C ARG A 155 2.93 -4.72 11.47
N ARG A 156 2.18 -4.33 10.43
CA ARG A 156 2.67 -4.27 9.06
C ARG A 156 2.21 -2.99 8.40
N LEU A 157 3.14 -2.27 7.80
CA LEU A 157 2.88 -1.01 7.11
C LEU A 157 3.59 -1.02 5.77
N CYS A 158 2.83 -0.84 4.70
CA CYS A 158 3.32 -0.47 3.40
C CYS A 158 2.89 0.99 3.14
N ALA A 159 3.85 1.89 2.95
CA ALA A 159 3.56 3.30 2.72
C ALA A 159 4.54 3.90 1.72
N VAL A 160 4.03 4.81 0.89
CA VAL A 160 4.87 5.71 0.10
C VAL A 160 5.30 6.88 0.97
N VAL A 161 6.60 6.99 1.21
CA VAL A 161 7.16 7.93 2.20
C VAL A 161 7.82 9.10 1.49
N GLY A 162 7.07 10.19 1.26
CA GLY A 162 7.65 11.37 0.62
C GLY A 162 6.79 12.60 0.41
N PRO A 163 7.40 13.72 -0.03
CA PRO A 163 6.66 14.91 -0.44
C PRO A 163 5.98 14.68 -1.79
N VAL A 164 4.77 15.22 -1.93
CA VAL A 164 4.03 15.26 -3.19
C VAL A 164 4.77 16.16 -4.17
N LYS A 165 5.29 15.56 -5.26
CA LYS A 165 5.82 16.16 -6.50
C LYS A 165 6.38 17.58 -6.40
N SER A 166 7.71 17.73 -6.50
CA SER A 166 8.34 18.95 -7.02
C SER A 166 8.91 18.69 -8.42
N SER A 167 8.73 19.66 -9.33
CA SER A 167 9.24 19.61 -10.70
C SER A 167 10.77 19.80 -10.71
N GLY A 168 11.50 18.78 -11.16
CA GLY A 168 12.97 18.76 -11.24
C GLY A 168 13.46 17.90 -12.40
N ARG A 169 14.69 18.13 -12.89
CA ARG A 169 15.29 17.38 -14.01
C ARG A 169 15.93 16.06 -13.59
N ILE A 170 16.55 15.98 -12.41
CA ILE A 170 17.06 14.74 -11.83
C ILE A 170 16.29 14.43 -10.55
N GLN A 171 15.60 13.31 -10.59
CA GLN A 171 14.76 12.78 -9.53
C GLN A 171 15.42 11.50 -9.03
N PHE A 172 15.72 11.41 -7.73
CA PHE A 172 16.36 10.21 -7.16
C PHE A 172 15.55 9.66 -5.98
N PRO A 173 15.37 8.33 -5.89
CA PRO A 173 14.66 7.69 -4.80
C PRO A 173 15.32 8.03 -3.46
N THR A 174 14.56 8.64 -2.56
CA THR A 174 15.02 8.97 -1.22
C THR A 174 14.14 8.31 -0.17
N ILE A 175 14.69 8.18 1.03
CA ILE A 175 13.95 7.79 2.22
C ILE A 175 13.85 9.03 3.11
N ASN A 176 12.65 9.61 3.19
CA ASN A 176 12.45 10.83 3.96
C ASN A 176 12.53 10.55 5.47
N GLU A 177 13.62 10.98 6.11
CA GLU A 177 13.90 10.80 7.54
C GLU A 177 12.77 11.32 8.42
N VAL A 178 12.20 12.50 8.11
CA VAL A 178 11.15 13.12 8.93
C VAL A 178 9.92 12.21 8.99
N ASN A 179 9.48 11.69 7.85
CA ASN A 179 8.36 10.76 7.78
C ASN A 179 8.67 9.42 8.45
N LEU A 180 9.91 8.91 8.34
CA LEU A 180 10.31 7.73 9.10
C LEU A 180 10.24 7.94 10.61
N ILE A 181 10.72 9.08 11.12
CA ILE A 181 10.67 9.40 12.56
C ILE A 181 9.20 9.41 13.03
N ARG A 182 8.30 9.95 12.19
CA ARG A 182 6.86 9.97 12.45
C ARG A 182 6.24 8.57 12.45
N ILE A 183 6.65 7.69 11.53
CA ILE A 183 6.23 6.29 11.53
C ILE A 183 6.72 5.59 12.79
N ALA A 184 8.01 5.75 13.12
CA ALA A 184 8.63 5.12 14.28
C ALA A 184 7.99 5.55 15.60
N SER A 185 7.63 6.83 15.76
CA SER A 185 6.99 7.33 16.97
C SER A 185 5.55 6.85 17.14
N ARG A 186 4.83 6.61 16.03
CA ARG A 186 3.40 6.24 16.03
C ARG A 186 3.16 4.74 16.05
N TYR A 187 4.02 3.96 15.41
CA TYR A 187 3.84 2.51 15.23
C TYR A 187 4.97 1.72 15.90
N GLN A 188 5.03 1.79 17.23
CA GLN A 188 6.10 1.17 18.02
C GLN A 188 6.12 -0.38 17.94
N ASN A 189 4.95 -0.99 17.67
CA ASN A 189 4.78 -2.44 17.55
C ASN A 189 4.94 -2.93 16.10
N LEU A 190 5.44 -2.09 15.20
CA LEU A 190 5.58 -2.46 13.80
C LEU A 190 6.66 -3.54 13.64
N GLU A 191 6.27 -4.68 13.07
CA GLU A 191 7.14 -5.82 12.78
C GLU A 191 7.65 -5.80 11.33
N GLU A 192 6.88 -5.21 10.43
CA GLU A 192 7.18 -5.13 9.01
C GLU A 192 6.95 -3.72 8.46
N LEU A 193 7.93 -3.21 7.73
CA LEU A 193 7.84 -1.92 7.06
C LEU A 193 8.25 -2.10 5.59
N VAL A 194 7.33 -1.76 4.69
CA VAL A 194 7.58 -1.63 3.26
C VAL A 194 7.52 -0.15 2.91
N LEU A 195 8.62 0.37 2.40
CA LEU A 195 8.77 1.76 2.01
C LEU A 195 8.79 1.83 0.50
N HIS A 196 7.84 2.55 -0.09
CA HIS A 196 8.02 3.01 -1.46
C HIS A 196 8.80 4.32 -1.41
N THR A 197 9.95 4.34 -2.07
CA THR A 197 10.74 5.55 -2.19
C THR A 197 9.98 6.57 -3.01
N VAL A 198 10.23 7.82 -2.70
CA VAL A 198 9.81 8.96 -3.51
C VAL A 198 11.02 9.59 -4.15
N TYR A 199 10.77 10.39 -5.16
CA TYR A 199 11.81 11.16 -5.81
C TYR A 199 12.03 12.50 -5.08
N GLU A 200 13.26 12.72 -4.62
CA GLU A 200 13.74 14.06 -4.28
C GLU A 200 14.48 14.66 -5.48
N ASN A 201 14.34 15.97 -5.67
CA ASN A 201 15.05 16.72 -6.70
C ASN A 201 16.43 17.12 -6.17
N TYR A 202 17.49 16.70 -6.87
CA TYR A 202 18.87 16.95 -6.46
C TYR A 202 19.65 17.85 -7.45
N GLY A 203 18.98 18.50 -8.40
CA GLY A 203 19.63 19.42 -9.36
C GLY A 203 20.26 18.70 -10.57
N ASP A 204 21.38 19.20 -11.08
CA ASP A 204 21.98 18.78 -12.37
C ASP A 204 23.27 17.93 -12.24
N GLU A 205 23.71 17.57 -11.02
CA GLU A 205 24.99 16.84 -10.80
C GLU A 205 24.81 15.45 -10.18
N ASP A 206 25.21 14.39 -10.90
CA ASP A 206 25.12 12.98 -10.48
C ASP A 206 25.86 12.68 -9.16
N SER A 207 26.97 13.37 -8.89
CA SER A 207 27.77 13.18 -7.67
C SER A 207 27.07 13.72 -6.42
N ALA A 208 26.33 14.82 -6.55
CA ALA A 208 25.53 15.40 -5.47
C ALA A 208 24.35 14.48 -5.10
N VAL A 209 23.77 13.82 -6.10
CA VAL A 209 22.67 12.86 -5.94
C VAL A 209 23.10 11.66 -5.09
N MET A 210 24.22 11.02 -5.45
CA MET A 210 24.72 9.85 -4.73
C MET A 210 25.13 10.20 -3.30
N PHE A 211 25.78 11.35 -3.09
CA PHE A 211 26.13 11.83 -1.75
C PHE A 211 24.89 12.10 -0.88
N ALA A 212 23.86 12.73 -1.46
CA ALA A 212 22.62 13.02 -0.75
C ALA A 212 21.84 11.74 -0.40
N PHE A 213 21.80 10.76 -1.32
CA PHE A 213 21.24 9.45 -1.04
C PHE A 213 21.95 8.78 0.13
N GLU A 214 23.28 8.71 0.12
CA GLU A 214 24.06 8.12 1.22
C GLU A 214 23.74 8.78 2.57
N LYS A 215 23.65 10.10 2.57
CA LYS A 215 23.33 10.88 3.77
C LYS A 215 21.92 10.56 4.28
N ASN A 216 20.92 10.53 3.40
CA ASN A 216 19.53 10.22 3.75
C ASN A 216 19.37 8.76 4.17
N PHE A 217 20.09 7.85 3.54
CA PHE A 217 20.13 6.44 3.90
C PHE A 217 20.75 6.23 5.28
N ALA A 218 21.86 6.91 5.60
CA ALA A 218 22.48 6.87 6.92
C ALA A 218 21.56 7.41 8.02
N LYS A 219 20.82 8.48 7.73
CA LYS A 219 19.76 9.01 8.61
C LYS A 219 18.64 8.01 8.83
N ALA A 220 18.13 7.40 7.76
CA ALA A 220 17.09 6.37 7.82
C ALA A 220 17.52 5.18 8.69
N ILE A 221 18.78 4.74 8.63
CA ILE A 221 19.33 3.69 9.49
C ILE A 221 19.16 4.03 10.97
N ASN A 222 19.45 5.26 11.38
CA ASN A 222 19.31 5.69 12.77
C ASN A 222 17.85 5.63 13.24
N VAL A 223 16.91 5.96 12.35
CA VAL A 223 15.48 5.83 12.64
C VAL A 223 15.05 4.36 12.71
N PHE A 224 15.49 3.51 11.78
CA PHE A 224 15.17 2.08 11.86
C PHE A 224 15.69 1.44 13.15
N ARG A 225 16.85 1.88 13.66
CA ARG A 225 17.39 1.44 14.96
C ARG A 225 16.47 1.78 16.14
N SER A 226 15.69 2.87 16.06
CA SER A 226 14.73 3.24 17.11
C SER A 226 13.40 2.48 17.04
N MET A 227 13.19 1.58 16.06
CA MET A 227 11.99 0.75 15.92
C MET A 227 12.22 -0.70 16.44
N PRO A 228 12.14 -0.96 17.76
CA PRO A 228 12.57 -2.23 18.36
C PRO A 228 11.77 -3.45 17.89
N GLY A 229 10.49 -3.26 17.52
CA GLY A 229 9.64 -4.32 16.98
C GLY A 229 9.96 -4.73 15.55
N LEU A 230 10.70 -3.91 14.80
CA LEU A 230 10.90 -4.10 13.36
C LEU A 230 11.79 -5.32 13.11
N LYS A 231 11.24 -6.29 12.38
CA LYS A 231 11.90 -7.55 12.00
C LYS A 231 12.16 -7.64 10.50
N ARG A 232 11.29 -7.03 9.68
CA ARG A 232 11.38 -7.06 8.21
C ARG A 232 11.29 -5.67 7.63
N LEU A 233 12.18 -5.37 6.71
CA LEU A 233 12.25 -4.09 6.00
C LEU A 233 12.29 -4.36 4.50
N ALA A 234 11.43 -3.71 3.74
CA ALA A 234 11.55 -3.67 2.29
C ALA A 234 11.55 -2.22 1.81
N ILE A 235 12.37 -1.94 0.80
CA ILE A 235 12.46 -0.64 0.16
C ILE A 235 12.19 -0.87 -1.33
N ASN A 236 11.06 -0.38 -1.83
CA ASN A 236 10.77 -0.35 -3.27
C ASN A 236 11.33 0.94 -3.87
N ILE A 237 12.15 0.78 -4.91
CA ILE A 237 12.82 1.83 -5.66
C ILE A 237 12.25 1.87 -7.08
N ASP A 238 11.59 2.97 -7.42
CA ASP A 238 10.91 3.15 -8.70
C ASP A 238 11.91 3.30 -9.88
N GLU A 239 11.44 2.98 -11.09
CA GLU A 239 12.14 2.67 -12.35
C GLU A 239 13.16 3.74 -12.80
N ASP A 240 12.93 5.02 -12.52
CA ASP A 240 13.76 6.11 -13.06
C ASP A 240 15.20 6.12 -12.51
N THR A 241 15.46 5.36 -11.43
CA THR A 241 16.81 5.19 -10.86
C THR A 241 17.77 4.43 -11.79
N ALA A 242 17.27 3.52 -12.61
CA ALA A 242 18.09 2.77 -13.57
C ALA A 242 18.76 3.69 -14.62
N ARG A 243 18.14 4.85 -14.89
CA ARG A 243 18.72 5.88 -15.78
C ARG A 243 19.97 6.53 -15.19
N THR A 244 20.08 6.62 -13.87
CA THR A 244 21.26 7.18 -13.18
C THR A 244 22.51 6.30 -13.31
N PHE A 245 22.35 4.99 -13.50
CA PHE A 245 23.47 4.04 -13.65
C PHE A 245 23.83 3.73 -15.12
N GLY A 246 23.36 4.55 -16.07
CA GLY A 246 23.73 4.45 -17.48
C GLY A 246 23.43 3.09 -18.12
N ASN A 247 22.34 2.43 -17.71
CA ASN A 247 21.90 1.11 -18.20
C ASN A 247 22.89 -0.06 -17.95
N THR A 248 23.83 0.04 -17.01
CA THR A 248 24.71 -1.10 -16.68
C THR A 248 24.20 -1.88 -15.46
N SER A 249 23.52 -3.01 -15.73
CA SER A 249 22.91 -3.88 -14.69
C SER A 249 23.89 -4.36 -13.61
N VAL A 250 25.19 -4.44 -13.93
CA VAL A 250 26.24 -4.88 -13.00
C VAL A 250 26.56 -3.81 -11.94
N GLN A 251 26.56 -2.53 -12.30
CA GLN A 251 26.82 -1.45 -11.35
C GLN A 251 25.64 -1.25 -10.41
N GLU A 252 24.43 -1.33 -10.95
CA GLU A 252 23.16 -1.32 -10.22
C GLU A 252 23.08 -2.48 -9.20
N ASP A 253 23.37 -3.72 -9.64
CA ASP A 253 23.44 -4.91 -8.78
C ASP A 253 24.37 -4.71 -7.58
N ARG A 254 25.61 -4.24 -7.84
CA ARG A 254 26.61 -4.02 -6.79
C ARG A 254 26.16 -2.93 -5.83
N PHE A 255 25.60 -1.85 -6.36
CA PHE A 255 25.09 -0.75 -5.55
C PHE A 255 24.02 -1.23 -4.57
N TYR A 256 23.00 -1.96 -5.04
CA TYR A 256 21.92 -2.46 -4.16
C TYR A 256 22.40 -3.53 -3.18
N ILE A 257 23.25 -4.47 -3.62
CA ILE A 257 23.81 -5.50 -2.73
C ILE A 257 24.65 -4.86 -1.61
N ASP A 258 25.51 -3.89 -1.92
CA ASP A 258 26.31 -3.21 -0.90
C ASP A 258 25.43 -2.48 0.11
N ARG A 259 24.33 -1.87 -0.33
CA ARG A 259 23.38 -1.18 0.56
C ARG A 259 22.58 -2.15 1.43
N LEU A 260 22.17 -3.29 0.89
CA LEU A 260 21.54 -4.37 1.64
C LEU A 260 22.49 -4.92 2.72
N LEU A 261 23.75 -5.18 2.39
CA LEU A 261 24.75 -5.66 3.34
C LEU A 261 25.03 -4.63 4.44
N ARG A 262 25.12 -3.33 4.10
CA ARG A 262 25.26 -2.26 5.09
C ARG A 262 24.04 -2.17 6.01
N LEU A 263 22.81 -2.29 5.49
CA LEU A 263 21.61 -2.36 6.33
C LEU A 263 21.64 -3.58 7.24
N ALA A 264 21.97 -4.77 6.71
CA ALA A 264 22.03 -6.01 7.47
C ALA A 264 23.02 -5.95 8.62
N THR A 265 24.16 -5.27 8.40
CA THR A 265 25.21 -5.03 9.40
C THR A 265 24.76 -4.00 10.44
N CYS A 266 24.17 -2.89 10.00
CA CYS A 266 23.75 -1.80 10.89
C CYS A 266 22.47 -2.10 11.69
N LEU A 267 21.67 -3.08 11.24
CA LEU A 267 20.39 -3.50 11.80
C LEU A 267 20.41 -5.02 12.04
N PRO A 268 21.26 -5.51 12.96
CA PRO A 268 21.48 -6.94 13.15
C PRO A 268 20.23 -7.71 13.58
N ARG A 269 19.23 -7.04 14.16
CA ARG A 269 17.94 -7.65 14.55
C ARG A 269 17.00 -7.95 13.39
N LEU A 270 17.19 -7.34 12.21
CA LEU A 270 16.32 -7.58 11.06
C LEU A 270 16.56 -9.00 10.53
N VAL A 271 15.49 -9.75 10.41
CA VAL A 271 15.46 -11.11 9.86
C VAL A 271 15.52 -11.06 8.33
N GLN A 272 14.89 -10.06 7.73
CA GLN A 272 14.84 -9.91 6.27
C GLN A 272 14.92 -8.43 5.89
N ILE A 273 15.73 -8.17 4.86
CA ILE A 273 15.87 -6.86 4.25
C ILE A 273 15.76 -7.06 2.75
N GLY A 274 14.85 -6.33 2.11
CA GLY A 274 14.65 -6.38 0.67
C GLY A 274 14.81 -5.00 0.03
N ILE A 275 15.39 -4.98 -1.16
CA ILE A 275 15.27 -3.86 -2.09
C ILE A 275 14.67 -4.43 -3.37
N THR A 276 13.56 -3.85 -3.81
CA THR A 276 12.94 -4.18 -5.10
C THR A 276 13.05 -2.98 -6.02
N ASN A 277 13.18 -3.22 -7.31
CA ASN A 277 12.88 -2.24 -8.34
C ASN A 277 11.64 -2.65 -9.13
N ASP A 278 11.02 -1.72 -9.85
CA ASP A 278 9.80 -1.98 -10.64
C ASP A 278 10.03 -2.86 -11.89
N MET A 279 11.27 -3.32 -12.15
CA MET A 279 11.60 -4.26 -13.24
C MET A 279 11.58 -5.74 -12.81
N ASP A 280 10.73 -6.09 -11.84
CA ASP A 280 10.66 -7.42 -11.24
C ASP A 280 11.99 -7.92 -10.64
N ARG A 281 12.96 -7.04 -10.35
CA ARG A 281 14.22 -7.45 -9.71
C ARG A 281 14.15 -7.18 -8.23
N TYR A 282 14.23 -8.26 -7.48
CA TYR A 282 14.27 -8.24 -6.04
C TYR A 282 15.61 -8.76 -5.55
N TRP A 283 16.29 -7.95 -4.74
CA TRP A 283 17.45 -8.36 -3.98
C TRP A 283 17.06 -8.46 -2.51
N THR A 284 17.41 -9.58 -1.89
CA THR A 284 17.17 -9.80 -0.46
C THR A 284 18.41 -10.17 0.27
N VAL A 285 18.47 -9.76 1.53
CA VAL A 285 19.31 -10.37 2.55
C VAL A 285 18.40 -10.95 3.62
N THR A 286 18.47 -12.28 3.77
CA THR A 286 17.76 -13.01 4.82
C THR A 286 18.78 -13.55 5.82
N LYS A 287 18.46 -13.44 7.11
CA LYS A 287 19.23 -14.07 8.17
C LYS A 287 18.64 -15.45 8.46
N THR A 288 19.48 -16.48 8.40
CA THR A 288 19.08 -17.82 8.84
C THR A 288 18.94 -17.86 10.36
N SER A 289 18.32 -18.91 10.89
CA SER A 289 18.22 -19.15 12.33
C SER A 289 19.59 -19.25 13.03
N TYR A 290 20.67 -19.44 12.26
CA TYR A 290 22.06 -19.52 12.74
C TYR A 290 22.84 -18.21 12.54
N GLY A 291 22.21 -17.14 12.06
CA GLY A 291 22.82 -15.83 11.88
C GLY A 291 23.60 -15.62 10.58
N GLU A 292 23.62 -16.61 9.69
CA GLU A 292 24.24 -16.48 8.36
C GLU A 292 23.41 -15.56 7.46
N LEU A 293 24.08 -14.75 6.64
CA LEU A 293 23.44 -13.90 5.64
C LEU A 293 23.35 -14.64 4.30
N THR A 294 22.13 -14.85 3.83
CA THR A 294 21.89 -15.38 2.47
C THR A 294 21.39 -14.25 1.57
N ILE A 295 22.02 -14.08 0.41
CA ILE A 295 21.59 -13.13 -0.61
C ILE A 295 20.71 -13.86 -1.62
N GLY A 296 19.46 -13.41 -1.76
CA GLY A 296 18.52 -13.91 -2.76
C GLY A 296 18.37 -12.94 -3.94
N ARG A 297 18.11 -13.49 -5.12
CA ARG A 297 17.65 -12.76 -6.32
C ARG A 297 16.39 -13.43 -6.86
N GLY A 298 15.38 -12.65 -7.23
CA GLY A 298 14.12 -13.18 -7.79
C GLY A 298 13.13 -12.09 -8.19
N ALA A 299 11.92 -12.50 -8.58
CA ALA A 299 10.79 -11.58 -8.71
C ALA A 299 10.28 -11.20 -7.31
N PHE A 300 10.01 -9.91 -7.07
CA PHE A 300 9.46 -9.48 -5.80
C PHE A 300 8.04 -10.02 -5.64
N SER A 301 7.81 -10.80 -4.59
CA SER A 301 6.46 -11.14 -4.17
C SER A 301 6.17 -10.43 -2.86
N PHE A 302 5.04 -9.73 -2.78
CA PHE A 302 4.49 -9.26 -1.52
C PHE A 302 4.27 -10.41 -0.53
N GLN A 303 4.16 -11.65 -1.02
CA GLN A 303 4.16 -12.85 -0.19
C GLN A 303 5.47 -13.02 0.61
N ASP A 304 6.63 -12.65 0.04
CA ASP A 304 7.95 -12.79 0.68
C ASP A 304 8.11 -11.81 1.84
N VAL A 305 7.31 -10.74 1.85
CA VAL A 305 7.17 -9.79 2.95
C VAL A 305 5.85 -9.94 3.71
N GLY A 306 5.12 -11.05 3.51
CA GLY A 306 3.96 -11.45 4.32
C GLY A 306 2.60 -10.85 3.93
N PHE A 307 2.52 -10.07 2.86
CA PHE A 307 1.27 -9.49 2.36
C PHE A 307 0.47 -10.51 1.52
N PRO A 308 -0.88 -10.48 1.57
CA PRO A 308 -1.72 -11.42 0.84
C PRO A 308 -1.58 -11.25 -0.69
N GLU A 309 -1.83 -12.32 -1.46
CA GLU A 309 -1.77 -12.37 -2.94
C GLU A 309 -2.48 -11.21 -3.66
N SER A 310 -3.48 -10.59 -3.03
CA SER A 310 -4.18 -9.44 -3.58
C SER A 310 -3.32 -8.21 -3.79
N VAL A 311 -2.12 -8.14 -3.20
CA VAL A 311 -1.16 -7.04 -3.40
C VAL A 311 -0.27 -7.26 -4.63
N ASN A 312 0.01 -8.52 -5.00
CA ASN A 312 0.88 -8.86 -6.13
C ASN A 312 0.34 -8.42 -7.50
N GLU A 313 -0.99 -8.34 -7.67
CA GLU A 313 -1.63 -8.09 -8.97
C GLU A 313 -1.49 -6.64 -9.49
N ARG A 314 -0.75 -5.75 -8.80
CA ARG A 314 -0.37 -4.42 -9.30
C ARG A 314 1.10 -4.32 -9.76
N PHE A 315 1.89 -5.37 -9.60
CA PHE A 315 3.31 -5.42 -9.99
C PHE A 315 3.54 -6.26 -11.26
N TYR A 316 2.47 -6.78 -11.87
CA TYR A 316 2.46 -7.49 -13.16
C TYR A 316 1.51 -6.81 -14.14
#